data_AF-A0A959X5W4-F1
#
_entry.id   AF-A0A959X5W4-F1
#
_cell.length_a   1.000
_cell.length_b   1.000
_cell.length_c   1.000
_cell.angle_alpha   90.00
_cell.angle_beta   90.00
_cell.angle_gamma   90.00
#
_symmetry.space_group_name_H-M   'P 1'
#
loop_
_entity.id
_entity.type
_entity.pdbx_description
1 polymer ?
#
loop_
_entity_poly.entity_id
_entity_poly.type
_entity_poly.pdbx_seq_one_letter_code
_entity_poly.pdbx_strand_id
1 'polypeptide(L)'
;MQVQAQLEAVGFVVKQDVREYANLEEEMLNGGFDAVIVSRNTMIDTGDPLSALMQDFSCEGGNNISQLCDPEIDKIFTEGLTFPPGPERQQATMNAEAGVLTQTATIPVTHERVIQGELGTWVGFERDL
;
A
#
# COMPACT_ATOMS: atom_id res chain seq x y z
N MET A 1 6.94 16.10 -0.42
CA MET A 1 5.66 16.37 0.27
C MET A 1 5.99 16.96 1.65
N GLN A 2 5.32 18.03 2.10
CA GLN A 2 5.56 18.66 3.42
C GLN A 2 4.41 18.34 4.39
N VAL A 3 4.17 17.06 4.68
CA VAL A 3 3.00 16.60 5.47
C VAL A 3 2.95 17.24 6.85
N GLN A 4 4.08 17.28 7.56
CA GLN A 4 4.16 17.89 8.88
C GLN A 4 3.66 19.34 8.86
N ALA A 5 4.21 20.18 7.96
CA ALA A 5 3.82 21.58 7.86
C ALA A 5 2.34 21.75 7.48
N GLN A 6 1.80 20.88 6.63
CA GLN A 6 0.38 20.91 6.24
C GLN A 6 -0.55 20.56 7.40
N LEU A 7 -0.18 19.58 8.23
CA LEU A 7 -0.94 19.20 9.43
C LEU A 7 -0.83 20.27 10.52
N GLU A 8 0.36 20.82 10.77
CA GLU A 8 0.57 21.91 11.73
C GLU A 8 -0.22 23.16 11.34
N ALA A 9 -0.32 23.48 10.04
CA ALA A 9 -1.09 24.62 9.54
C ALA A 9 -2.59 24.53 9.85
N VAL A 10 -3.12 23.33 10.09
CA VAL A 10 -4.53 23.11 10.48
C VAL A 10 -4.68 22.75 11.96
N GLY A 11 -3.62 22.90 12.75
CA GLY A 11 -3.66 22.84 14.22
C GLY A 11 -3.22 21.53 14.86
N PHE A 12 -2.68 20.56 14.11
CA PHE A 12 -2.08 19.36 14.69
C PHE A 12 -0.72 19.66 15.32
N VAL A 13 -0.38 18.94 16.39
CA VAL A 13 0.99 18.88 16.93
C VAL A 13 1.64 17.62 16.37
N VAL A 14 2.65 17.77 15.52
CA VAL A 14 3.27 16.64 14.82
C VAL A 14 4.62 16.32 15.45
N LYS A 15 4.83 15.05 15.79
CA LYS A 15 6.14 14.50 16.14
C LYS A 15 6.56 13.53 15.04
N GLN A 16 7.63 13.87 14.31
CA GLN A 16 8.16 13.00 13.28
C GLN A 16 9.16 12.01 13.88
N ASP A 17 9.08 10.76 13.42
CA ASP A 17 10.05 9.72 13.70
C ASP A 17 10.64 9.24 12.37
N VAL A 18 11.97 9.21 12.27
CA VAL A 18 12.69 8.81 11.05
C VAL A 18 13.74 7.79 11.44
N ARG A 19 13.55 6.57 10.95
CA ARG A 19 14.42 5.43 11.22
C ARG A 19 14.61 4.62 9.94
N GLU A 20 15.63 3.77 9.96
CA GLU A 20 15.76 2.69 8.99
C GLU A 20 14.55 1.74 9.08
N TYR A 21 14.06 1.28 7.94
CA TYR A 21 12.85 0.44 7.85
C TYR A 21 12.93 -0.79 8.77
N ALA A 22 14.08 -1.47 8.82
CA ALA A 22 14.29 -2.64 9.66
C ALA A 22 14.11 -2.37 11.18
N ASN A 23 14.21 -1.11 11.61
CA ASN A 23 14.02 -0.69 13.00
C ASN A 23 12.63 -0.04 13.24
N LEU A 24 11.78 -0.02 12.22
CA LEU A 24 10.47 0.62 12.20
C LEU A 24 9.35 -0.39 11.90
N GLU A 25 9.62 -1.38 11.05
CA GLU A 25 8.63 -2.27 10.42
C GLU A 25 7.73 -2.98 11.42
N GLU A 26 8.30 -3.63 12.44
CA GLU A 26 7.50 -4.38 13.43
C GLU A 26 6.56 -3.44 14.21
N GLU A 27 7.04 -2.28 14.67
CA GLU A 27 6.22 -1.30 15.39
C GLU A 27 5.14 -0.70 14.47
N MET A 28 5.48 -0.44 13.20
CA MET A 28 4.57 0.03 12.17
C MET A 28 3.42 -0.95 11.91
N LEU A 29 3.74 -2.23 11.71
CA LEU A 29 2.75 -3.27 11.43
C LEU A 29 1.86 -3.55 12.65
N ASN A 30 2.39 -3.35 13.86
CA ASN A 30 1.64 -3.50 15.11
C ASN A 30 0.83 -2.24 15.51
N GLY A 31 0.72 -1.22 14.64
CA GLY A 31 -0.10 -0.04 14.89
C GLY A 31 0.52 0.96 15.88
N GLY A 32 1.86 1.00 16.01
CA GLY A 32 2.57 1.91 16.91
C GLY A 32 2.58 3.39 16.48
N PHE A 33 2.01 3.73 15.31
CA PHE A 33 2.00 5.09 14.76
C PHE A 33 0.59 5.54 14.41
N ASP A 34 0.31 6.83 14.60
CA ASP A 34 -0.95 7.46 14.18
C ASP A 34 -1.06 7.56 12.64
N ALA A 35 0.08 7.69 11.96
CA ALA A 35 0.18 7.74 10.50
C ALA A 35 1.59 7.35 10.05
N VAL A 36 1.69 6.73 8.88
CA VAL A 36 2.96 6.28 8.30
C VAL A 36 3.03 6.71 6.84
N ILE A 37 4.15 7.30 6.45
CA ILE A 37 4.47 7.60 5.05
C ILE A 37 5.38 6.49 4.55
N VAL A 38 4.88 5.69 3.61
CA VAL A 38 5.61 4.55 3.06
C VAL A 38 5.55 4.60 1.54
N SER A 39 6.68 4.27 0.89
CA SER A 39 6.65 3.84 -0.51
C SER A 39 6.47 2.34 -0.53
N ARG A 40 5.46 1.87 -1.24
CA ARG A 40 5.12 0.45 -1.32
C ARG A 40 5.09 0.02 -2.78
N ASN A 41 5.85 -1.02 -3.08
CA ASN A 41 5.67 -1.76 -4.31
C ASN A 41 4.44 -2.67 -4.18
N THR A 42 3.42 -2.39 -5.00
CA THR A 42 2.18 -3.18 -5.11
C THR A 42 2.26 -4.25 -6.20
N MET A 43 3.32 -4.23 -7.01
CA MET A 43 3.69 -5.29 -7.94
C MET A 43 4.38 -6.40 -7.13
N ILE A 44 3.56 -7.07 -6.31
CA ILE A 44 3.94 -8.31 -5.62
C ILE A 44 4.32 -9.39 -6.65
N ASP A 45 4.97 -10.47 -6.23
CA ASP A 45 5.47 -11.55 -7.11
C ASP A 45 4.43 -12.10 -8.11
N THR A 46 3.13 -11.91 -7.85
CA THR A 46 2.02 -12.37 -8.68
C THR A 46 1.51 -11.36 -9.70
N GLY A 47 1.82 -10.07 -9.55
CA GLY A 47 1.23 -8.99 -10.37
C GLY A 47 -0.31 -8.86 -10.23
N ASP A 48 -0.92 -9.49 -9.23
CA ASP A 48 -2.37 -9.47 -9.01
C ASP A 48 -2.77 -8.32 -8.06
N PRO A 49 -3.47 -7.28 -8.54
CA PRO A 49 -3.82 -6.12 -7.74
C PRO A 49 -4.77 -6.46 -6.58
N LEU A 50 -5.66 -7.44 -6.74
CA LEU A 50 -6.58 -7.82 -5.66
C LEU A 50 -5.82 -8.49 -4.51
N SER A 51 -4.84 -9.33 -4.84
CA SER A 51 -3.95 -9.96 -3.87
C SER A 51 -3.09 -8.92 -3.12
N ALA A 52 -2.61 -7.89 -3.83
CA ALA A 52 -1.87 -6.79 -3.20
C ALA A 52 -2.76 -6.00 -2.22
N LEU A 53 -3.97 -5.63 -2.63
CA LEU A 53 -4.94 -4.95 -1.75
C LEU A 53 -5.31 -5.80 -0.54
N MET A 54 -5.51 -7.11 -0.70
CA MET A 54 -5.80 -8.01 0.43
C MET A 54 -4.66 -8.02 1.45
N GLN A 55 -3.39 -8.07 1.02
CA GLN A 55 -2.26 -8.04 1.96
C GLN A 55 -2.18 -6.74 2.75
N ASP A 56 -2.61 -5.63 2.15
CA ASP A 56 -2.46 -4.29 2.72
C ASP A 56 -3.70 -3.82 3.50
N PHE A 57 -4.88 -4.42 3.27
CA PHE A 57 -6.14 -3.88 3.79
C PHE A 57 -7.14 -4.94 4.28
N SER A 58 -6.79 -6.23 4.29
CA SER A 58 -7.62 -7.23 4.96
C SER A 58 -7.28 -7.35 6.44
N CYS A 59 -8.20 -7.86 7.25
CA CYS A 59 -7.98 -8.04 8.70
C CYS A 59 -6.74 -8.91 9.01
N GLU A 60 -6.47 -9.92 8.18
CA GLU A 60 -5.33 -10.84 8.31
C GLU A 60 -4.18 -10.50 7.33
N GLY A 61 -4.21 -9.30 6.75
CA GLY A 61 -3.21 -8.82 5.82
C GLY A 61 -1.87 -8.56 6.51
N GLY A 62 -0.81 -9.25 6.07
CA GLY A 62 0.53 -9.13 6.68
C GLY A 62 1.17 -7.75 6.52
N ASN A 63 0.62 -6.88 5.67
CA ASN A 63 1.08 -5.51 5.46
C ASN A 63 -0.01 -4.47 5.81
N ASN A 64 -0.98 -4.84 6.64
CA ASN A 64 -2.07 -3.93 7.03
C ASN A 64 -1.61 -2.85 8.02
N ILE A 65 -0.85 -1.89 7.53
CA ILE A 65 -0.34 -0.75 8.31
C ILE A 65 -1.50 0.12 8.81
N SER A 66 -2.57 0.23 8.02
CA SER A 66 -3.74 1.03 8.35
C SER A 66 -4.56 0.50 9.53
N GLN A 67 -4.31 -0.73 9.95
CA GLN A 67 -5.10 -1.45 10.96
C GLN A 67 -6.59 -1.56 10.59
N LEU A 68 -6.91 -1.48 9.29
CA LEU A 68 -8.29 -1.60 8.80
C LEU A 68 -8.77 -3.04 9.03
N CYS A 69 -9.93 -3.20 9.65
CA CYS A 69 -10.60 -4.50 9.68
C CYS A 69 -12.09 -4.31 9.48
N ASP A 70 -12.52 -4.48 8.23
CA ASP A 70 -13.91 -4.39 7.79
C ASP A 70 -14.32 -5.74 7.18
N PRO A 71 -15.22 -6.50 7.84
CA PRO A 71 -15.65 -7.81 7.35
C PRO A 71 -16.28 -7.79 5.95
N GLU A 72 -16.89 -6.67 5.54
CA GLU A 72 -17.49 -6.56 4.21
C GLU A 72 -16.40 -6.41 3.13
N ILE A 73 -15.31 -5.71 3.44
CA ILE A 73 -14.15 -5.61 2.55
C ILE A 73 -13.43 -6.96 2.47
N ASP A 74 -13.23 -7.64 3.61
CA ASP A 74 -12.63 -8.99 3.67
C ASP A 74 -13.39 -10.02 2.84
N LYS A 75 -14.73 -9.91 2.82
CA LYS A 75 -15.58 -10.74 1.98
C LYS A 75 -15.33 -10.50 0.49
N ILE A 76 -15.16 -9.24 0.07
CA ILE A 76 -14.82 -8.90 -1.32
C ILE A 76 -13.48 -9.54 -1.70
N PHE A 77 -12.46 -9.50 -0.83
CA PHE A 77 -11.18 -10.18 -1.09
C PHE A 77 -11.37 -11.70 -1.23
N THR A 78 -12.04 -12.31 -0.26
CA THR A 78 -12.20 -13.77 -0.18
C THR A 78 -12.96 -14.32 -1.39
N GLU A 79 -14.09 -13.71 -1.74
CA GLU A 79 -14.87 -14.10 -2.93
C GLU A 79 -14.15 -13.72 -4.21
N GLY A 80 -13.66 -12.48 -4.24
CA GLY A 80 -13.03 -11.86 -5.39
C GLY A 80 -11.83 -12.65 -5.89
N LEU A 81 -11.03 -13.24 -5.00
CA LEU A 81 -9.84 -14.07 -5.32
C LEU A 81 -10.17 -15.46 -5.88
N THR A 82 -11.42 -15.93 -5.77
CA THR A 82 -11.84 -17.22 -6.38
C THR A 82 -12.05 -17.14 -7.89
N PHE A 83 -12.27 -15.94 -8.43
CA PHE A 83 -12.48 -15.75 -9.87
C PHE A 83 -11.19 -16.04 -10.67
N PRO A 84 -11.27 -16.42 -11.95
CA PRO A 84 -10.11 -16.38 -12.83
C PRO A 84 -9.74 -14.92 -13.19
N PRO A 85 -8.54 -14.66 -13.71
CA PRO A 85 -8.23 -13.36 -14.32
C PRO A 85 -9.25 -13.01 -15.41
N GLY A 86 -9.88 -11.85 -15.30
CA GLY A 86 -10.98 -11.45 -16.19
C GLY A 86 -11.85 -10.34 -15.60
N PRO A 87 -12.99 -10.02 -16.26
CA PRO A 87 -13.88 -8.94 -15.87
C PRO A 87 -14.38 -9.03 -14.42
N GLU A 88 -14.68 -10.23 -13.93
CA GLU A 88 -15.15 -10.45 -12.57
C GLU A 88 -14.06 -10.15 -11.53
N ARG A 89 -12.81 -10.59 -11.77
CA ARG A 89 -11.65 -10.26 -10.94
C ARG A 89 -11.35 -8.76 -10.95
N GLN A 90 -11.47 -8.12 -12.12
CA GLN A 90 -11.31 -6.67 -12.25
C GLN A 90 -12.39 -5.92 -11.45
N GLN A 91 -13.65 -6.34 -11.55
CA GLN A 91 -14.74 -5.72 -10.79
C GLN A 91 -14.56 -5.90 -9.28
N ALA A 92 -14.14 -7.08 -8.82
CA ALA A 92 -13.81 -7.32 -7.42
C ALA A 92 -12.68 -6.40 -6.93
N THR A 93 -11.65 -6.19 -7.75
CA THR A 93 -10.54 -5.26 -7.46
C THR A 93 -11.05 -3.83 -7.28
N MET A 94 -11.87 -3.32 -8.21
CA MET A 94 -12.44 -1.98 -8.12
C MET A 94 -13.35 -1.81 -6.90
N ASN A 95 -14.14 -2.83 -6.56
CA ASN A 95 -15.00 -2.82 -5.39
C ASN A 95 -14.20 -2.77 -4.09
N ALA A 96 -13.12 -3.57 -4.00
CA ALA A 96 -12.23 -3.56 -2.85
C ALA A 96 -11.53 -2.20 -2.69
N GLU A 97 -10.99 -1.66 -3.79
CA GLU A 97 -10.36 -0.32 -3.80
C GLU A 97 -11.34 0.76 -3.32
N ALA A 98 -12.57 0.77 -3.84
CA ALA A 98 -13.58 1.72 -3.42
C ALA A 98 -13.94 1.58 -1.93
N GLY A 99 -14.02 0.35 -1.42
CA GLY A 99 -14.23 0.07 0.01
C GLY A 99 -13.11 0.65 0.87
N VAL A 100 -11.87 0.36 0.52
CA VAL A 100 -10.67 0.85 1.23
C VAL A 100 -10.60 2.39 1.24
N LEU A 101 -10.81 3.03 0.08
CA LEU A 101 -10.75 4.49 -0.03
C LEU A 101 -11.88 5.18 0.74
N THR A 102 -13.07 4.58 0.80
CA THR A 102 -14.21 5.12 1.57
C THR A 102 -13.92 5.12 3.07
N GLN A 103 -13.17 4.15 3.57
CA GLN A 103 -12.75 4.07 4.97
C GLN A 103 -11.59 5.04 5.31
N THR A 104 -11.03 5.75 4.31
CA THR A 104 -9.84 6.60 4.48
C THR A 104 -8.65 5.82 5.10
N ALA A 105 -8.57 4.52 4.84
CA ALA A 105 -7.51 3.66 5.37
C ALA A 105 -6.12 4.00 4.80
N THR A 106 -6.08 4.65 3.64
CA THR A 106 -4.87 5.19 3.04
C THR A 106 -5.16 6.46 2.25
N ILE A 107 -4.15 7.30 2.09
CA ILE A 107 -4.19 8.49 1.24
C ILE A 107 -3.14 8.33 0.15
N PRO A 108 -3.52 7.96 -1.09
CA PRO A 108 -2.59 7.84 -2.19
C PRO A 108 -1.94 9.20 -2.50
N VAL A 109 -0.61 9.26 -2.49
CA VAL A 109 0.16 10.51 -2.73
C VAL A 109 0.71 10.58 -4.14
N THR A 110 1.38 9.52 -4.59
CA THR A 110 2.05 9.48 -5.89
C THR A 110 2.26 8.05 -6.36
N HIS A 111 2.46 7.87 -7.66
CA HIS A 111 2.96 6.63 -8.24
C HIS A 111 4.42 6.87 -8.62
N GLU A 112 5.33 6.15 -7.97
CA GLU A 112 6.77 6.30 -8.21
C GLU A 112 7.16 5.72 -9.58
N ARG A 113 8.18 6.32 -10.19
CA ARG A 113 8.80 5.79 -11.41
C ARG A 113 10.13 5.17 -11.03
N VAL A 114 10.37 3.96 -11.50
CA VAL A 114 11.67 3.31 -11.32
C VAL A 114 12.71 4.04 -12.16
N ILE A 115 13.81 4.44 -11.53
CA ILE A 115 14.99 5.01 -12.19
C ILE A 115 16.18 4.13 -11.83
N GLN A 116 16.75 3.48 -12.83
CA GLN A 116 17.93 2.64 -12.67
C GLN A 116 19.16 3.34 -13.24
N GLY A 117 20.18 3.50 -12.39
CA GLY A 117 21.50 3.97 -12.84
C GLY A 117 22.31 2.82 -13.42
N GLU A 118 22.68 2.92 -14.70
CA GLU A 118 23.46 1.90 -15.40
C GLU A 118 24.85 2.44 -15.77
N LEU A 119 25.90 1.64 -15.53
CA LEU A 119 27.22 1.90 -16.09
C LEU A 119 27.21 1.52 -17.57
N GLY A 120 27.55 2.47 -18.46
CA GLY A 120 27.45 2.28 -19.92
C GLY A 120 28.35 1.20 -20.54
N THR A 121 29.14 0.50 -19.73
CA THR A 121 29.94 -0.67 -20.15
C THR A 121 29.20 -1.99 -20.03
N TRP A 122 28.06 -2.01 -19.34
CA TRP A 122 27.27 -3.22 -19.12
C TRP A 122 26.15 -3.30 -20.16
N VAL A 123 25.87 -4.53 -20.62
CA VAL A 123 24.87 -4.82 -21.66
C VAL A 123 23.92 -5.91 -21.18
N GLY A 124 22.68 -5.89 -21.67
CA GLY A 124 21.67 -6.93 -21.37
C GLY A 124 20.93 -6.75 -20.03
N PHE A 125 20.80 -5.53 -19.53
CA PHE A 125 19.90 -5.27 -18.39
C PHE A 125 18.45 -5.40 -18.82
N GLU A 126 17.69 -6.18 -18.05
CA GLU A 126 16.24 -6.07 -18.01
C GLU A 126 15.89 -4.76 -17.31
N ARG A 127 15.01 -3.99 -17.94
CA ARG A 127 14.48 -2.74 -17.38
C ARG A 127 13.02 -2.97 -17.06
N ASP A 128 12.63 -2.55 -15.88
CA ASP A 128 11.23 -2.37 -15.55
C ASP A 128 10.75 -1.16 -16.37
N LEU A 129 10.08 -1.42 -17.50
CA LEU A 129 9.56 -0.41 -18.45
C LEU A 129 8.11 -0.06 -18.15
#